data_AF-A3VIS7-F1
#
_entry.id   AF-A3VIS7-F1
#
_cell.length_a   1.000
_cell.length_b   1.000
_cell.length_c   1.000
_cell.angle_alpha   90.00
_cell.angle_beta   90.00
_cell.angle_gamma   90.00
#
_symmetry.space_group_name_H-M   'P 1'
#
loop_
_entity.id
_entity.type
_entity.pdbx_description
1 polymer ?
#
loop_
_entity_poly.entity_id
_entity_poly.type
_entity_poly.pdbx_seq_one_letter_code
_entity_poly.pdbx_strand_id
1 'polypeptide(L)'
;MPLHYIPVLARKPGALRNGAPFREWELPVPIRRVWRKLERQPGGDRQMVDILSAVLTDGIDAVEAACAEALSHNVHSAGVVLNILARHREPPPPLTITTPDALKLACEPIADCNRYDSLRRTQNGKIRGNRRDGKAEALRNEGRL
;
A
#
# COMPACT_ATOMS: atom_id res chain seq x y z
N MET A 1 -20.88 -11.33 17.77
CA MET A 1 -19.69 -10.50 17.45
C MET A 1 -20.10 -9.24 16.70
N PRO A 2 -19.54 -8.06 17.01
CA PRO A 2 -19.94 -6.75 16.48
C PRO A 2 -19.40 -6.46 15.06
N LEU A 3 -19.26 -7.48 14.19
CA LEU A 3 -18.76 -7.31 12.81
C LEU A 3 -19.63 -6.35 11.98
N HIS A 4 -20.90 -6.20 12.36
CA HIS A 4 -21.85 -5.28 11.71
C HIS A 4 -21.46 -3.79 11.83
N TYR A 5 -20.55 -3.41 12.72
CA TYR A 5 -20.05 -2.03 12.79
C TYR A 5 -18.95 -1.72 11.77
N ILE A 6 -18.33 -2.74 11.17
CA ILE A 6 -17.22 -2.54 10.22
C ILE A 6 -17.61 -1.62 9.04
N PRO A 7 -18.78 -1.78 8.38
CA PRO A 7 -19.21 -0.86 7.33
C PRO A 7 -19.40 0.59 7.81
N VAL A 8 -19.78 0.79 9.07
CA VAL A 8 -19.91 2.12 9.68
C VAL A 8 -18.53 2.73 9.93
N LEU A 9 -17.59 1.91 10.43
CA LEU A 9 -16.20 2.31 10.65
C LEU A 9 -15.48 2.69 9.35
N ALA A 10 -15.75 2.00 8.24
CA ALA A 10 -15.21 2.34 6.93
C ALA A 10 -15.57 3.77 6.50
N ARG A 11 -16.75 4.27 6.89
CA ARG A 11 -17.19 5.65 6.62
C ARG A 11 -16.64 6.66 7.64
N LYS A 12 -16.40 6.22 8.87
CA LYS A 12 -15.93 7.07 9.97
C LYS A 12 -14.86 6.36 10.81
N PRO A 13 -13.60 6.28 10.33
CA PRO A 13 -12.55 5.53 11.02
C PRO A 13 -12.26 6.01 12.43
N GLY A 14 -12.37 7.33 12.67
CA GLY A 14 -12.14 7.92 13.99
C GLY A 14 -13.12 7.44 15.08
N ALA A 15 -14.26 6.83 14.71
CA ALA A 15 -15.16 6.23 15.69
C ALA A 15 -14.53 5.03 16.42
N LEU A 16 -13.51 4.38 15.82
CA LEU A 16 -12.80 3.26 16.42
C LEU A 16 -12.11 3.63 17.73
N ARG A 17 -11.59 4.86 17.86
CA ARG A 17 -10.85 5.31 19.06
C ARG A 17 -11.73 5.49 20.29
N ASN A 18 -12.98 5.93 20.08
CA ASN A 18 -13.83 6.45 21.16
C ASN A 18 -15.18 5.74 21.28
N GLY A 19 -15.50 4.81 20.36
CA GLY A 19 -16.77 4.10 20.41
C GLY A 19 -16.84 3.15 21.60
N ALA A 20 -17.83 3.36 22.47
CA ALA A 20 -18.10 2.46 23.60
C ALA A 20 -18.18 0.98 23.20
N PRO A 21 -18.77 0.59 22.04
CA PRO A 21 -18.80 -0.81 21.59
C PRO A 21 -17.42 -1.41 21.29
N PHE A 22 -16.39 -0.59 21.05
CA PHE A 22 -15.07 -1.05 20.61
C PHE A 22 -14.07 -1.20 21.77
N ARG A 23 -14.36 -0.63 22.94
CA ARG A 23 -13.48 -0.71 24.12
C ARG A 23 -13.34 -2.13 24.66
N GLU A 24 -14.43 -2.88 24.61
CA GLU A 24 -14.51 -4.27 25.09
C GLU A 24 -14.54 -5.27 23.92
N TRP A 25 -14.10 -4.85 22.73
CA TRP A 25 -14.10 -5.75 21.58
C TRP A 25 -13.09 -6.87 21.79
N GLU A 26 -13.61 -8.07 22.03
CA GLU A 26 -12.85 -9.31 22.10
C GLU A 26 -12.28 -9.68 20.71
N LEU A 27 -11.12 -9.10 20.40
CA LEU A 27 -10.35 -9.42 19.21
C LEU A 27 -9.25 -10.45 19.55
N PRO A 28 -8.89 -11.33 18.61
CA PRO A 28 -7.73 -12.20 18.77
C PRO A 28 -6.46 -11.42 19.08
N VAL A 29 -5.54 -12.06 19.83
CA VAL A 29 -4.35 -11.39 20.39
C VAL A 29 -3.47 -10.72 19.32
N PRO A 30 -3.19 -11.36 18.16
CA PRO A 30 -2.38 -10.73 17.11
C PRO A 30 -3.02 -9.44 16.58
N ILE A 31 -4.33 -9.44 16.35
CA ILE A 31 -5.09 -8.29 15.85
C ILE A 31 -5.02 -7.14 16.88
N ARG A 32 -5.23 -7.44 18.18
CA ARG A 32 -5.08 -6.42 19.25
C ARG A 32 -3.68 -5.83 19.34
N ARG A 33 -2.64 -6.63 19.12
CA ARG A 33 -1.25 -6.16 19.13
C ARG A 33 -0.96 -5.21 17.97
N VAL A 34 -1.43 -5.55 16.76
CA VAL A 34 -1.34 -4.65 15.59
C VAL A 34 -2.09 -3.35 15.85
N TRP A 35 -3.31 -3.43 16.38
CA TRP A 35 -4.11 -2.25 16.72
C TRP A 35 -3.37 -1.31 17.67
N ARG A 36 -2.82 -1.82 18.78
CA ARG A 36 -2.04 -1.02 19.75
C ARG A 36 -0.79 -0.36 19.14
N LYS A 37 -0.16 -1.00 18.14
CA LYS A 37 0.97 -0.38 17.42
C LYS A 37 0.47 0.75 16.52
N LEU A 38 -0.64 0.54 15.82
CA LEU A 38 -1.26 1.54 14.92
C LEU A 38 -1.87 2.74 15.66
N GLU A 39 -2.41 2.58 16.87
CA GLU A 39 -3.00 3.70 17.63
C GLU A 39 -2.05 4.89 17.83
N ARG A 40 -0.74 4.60 17.91
CA ARG A 40 0.34 5.57 18.08
C ARG A 40 0.75 6.27 16.78
N GLN A 41 0.25 5.81 15.63
CA GLN A 41 0.59 6.33 14.31
C GLN A 41 -0.49 7.29 13.79
N PRO A 42 -0.10 8.37 13.08
CA PRO A 42 -1.06 9.21 12.38
C PRO A 42 -1.79 8.37 11.31
N GLY A 43 -3.13 8.42 11.32
CA GLY A 43 -3.97 7.61 10.42
C GLY A 43 -4.05 6.12 10.75
N GLY A 44 -3.57 5.68 11.93
CA GLY A 44 -3.63 4.28 12.33
C GLY A 44 -5.04 3.72 12.54
N ASP A 45 -6.02 4.58 12.81
CA ASP A 45 -7.44 4.24 12.85
C ASP A 45 -7.94 3.81 11.47
N ARG A 46 -7.56 4.53 10.41
CA ARG A 46 -7.90 4.15 9.04
C ARG A 46 -7.26 2.82 8.66
N GLN A 47 -5.96 2.66 8.96
CA GLN A 47 -5.27 1.39 8.72
C GLN A 47 -5.90 0.23 9.48
N MET A 48 -6.28 0.43 10.74
CA MET A 48 -6.95 -0.62 11.51
C MET A 48 -8.33 -0.97 10.93
N VAL A 49 -9.08 0.03 10.46
CA VAL A 49 -10.36 -0.19 9.77
C VAL A 49 -10.17 -0.94 8.46
N ASP A 50 -9.11 -0.67 7.70
CA ASP A 50 -8.78 -1.44 6.48
C ASP A 50 -8.51 -2.92 6.81
N ILE A 51 -7.77 -3.20 7.88
CA ILE A 51 -7.52 -4.57 8.37
C ILE A 51 -8.81 -5.24 8.85
N LEU A 52 -9.63 -4.54 9.65
CA LEU A 52 -10.92 -5.08 10.12
C LEU A 52 -11.89 -5.33 8.96
N SER A 53 -11.83 -4.51 7.90
CA SER A 53 -12.66 -4.70 6.71
C SER A 53 -12.35 -6.01 6.00
N ALA A 54 -11.10 -6.48 6.02
CA ALA A 54 -10.73 -7.78 5.46
C ALA A 54 -11.38 -8.96 6.18
N VAL A 55 -11.80 -8.81 7.45
CA VAL A 55 -12.52 -9.87 8.18
C VAL A 55 -13.85 -10.23 7.49
N LEU A 56 -14.48 -9.28 6.78
CA LEU A 56 -15.71 -9.53 6.04
C LEU A 56 -15.50 -10.41 4.79
N THR A 57 -14.29 -10.40 4.23
CA THR A 57 -13.95 -11.18 3.02
C THR A 57 -13.24 -12.48 3.34
N ASP A 58 -12.33 -12.48 4.31
CA ASP A 58 -11.42 -13.60 4.60
C ASP A 58 -11.78 -14.39 5.84
N GLY A 59 -12.66 -13.83 6.68
CA GLY A 59 -12.91 -14.33 8.02
C GLY A 59 -11.83 -13.90 9.01
N ILE A 60 -12.14 -14.09 10.29
CA ILE A 60 -11.30 -13.58 11.40
C ILE A 60 -9.99 -14.37 11.55
N ASP A 61 -10.03 -15.68 11.28
CA ASP A 61 -8.88 -16.57 11.47
C ASP A 61 -7.76 -16.26 10.48
N ALA A 62 -8.10 -15.98 9.22
CA ALA A 62 -7.13 -15.59 8.20
C ALA A 62 -6.48 -14.23 8.52
N VAL A 63 -7.27 -13.26 8.98
CA VAL A 63 -6.77 -11.94 9.40
C VAL A 63 -5.90 -12.05 10.65
N GLU A 64 -6.25 -12.94 11.59
CA GLU A 64 -5.43 -13.24 12.75
C GLU A 64 -4.07 -13.81 12.34
N ALA A 65 -4.05 -14.81 11.46
CA ALA A 65 -2.82 -15.43 10.95
C ALA A 65 -1.92 -14.40 10.24
N ALA A 66 -2.49 -13.58 9.36
CA ALA A 66 -1.75 -12.53 8.66
C ALA A 66 -1.19 -11.47 9.62
N CYS A 67 -1.95 -11.11 10.66
CA CYS A 67 -1.47 -10.21 11.72
C CYS A 67 -0.33 -10.84 12.54
N ALA A 68 -0.39 -12.14 12.82
CA ALA A 68 0.67 -12.86 13.51
C ALA A 68 1.96 -12.90 12.67
N GLU A 69 1.84 -13.18 11.36
CA GLU A 69 2.97 -13.15 10.42
C GLU A 69 3.57 -11.74 10.30
N ALA A 70 2.75 -10.70 10.16
CA ALA A 70 3.27 -9.33 10.13
C ALA A 70 4.07 -8.98 11.40
N LEU A 71 3.54 -9.37 12.57
CA LEU A 71 4.21 -9.14 13.85
C LEU A 71 5.52 -9.92 14.00
N SER A 72 5.62 -11.13 13.45
CA SER A 72 6.87 -11.92 13.47
C SER A 72 7.98 -11.25 12.65
N HIS A 73 7.60 -10.55 11.57
CA HIS A 73 8.48 -9.70 10.76
C HIS A 73 8.66 -8.28 11.34
N ASN A 74 8.14 -8.02 12.55
CA ASN A 74 8.16 -6.73 13.24
C ASN A 74 7.53 -5.55 12.45
N VAL A 75 6.63 -5.84 11.53
CA VAL A 75 5.86 -4.88 10.72
C VAL A 75 4.38 -4.92 11.13
N HIS A 76 3.63 -3.85 10.83
CA HIS A 76 2.25 -3.70 11.34
C HIS A 76 1.38 -2.73 10.53
N SER A 77 1.78 -2.36 9.32
CA SER A 77 0.95 -1.50 8.45
C SER A 77 -0.17 -2.32 7.81
N ALA A 78 -1.30 -1.66 7.51
CA ALA A 78 -2.41 -2.30 6.81
C ALA A 78 -1.96 -2.92 5.47
N GLY A 79 -1.13 -2.20 4.70
CA GLY A 79 -0.63 -2.70 3.42
C GLY A 79 0.12 -4.02 3.52
N VAL A 80 0.92 -4.23 4.57
CA VAL A 80 1.63 -5.50 4.77
C VAL A 80 0.66 -6.62 5.15
N VAL A 81 -0.25 -6.38 6.10
CA VAL A 81 -1.23 -7.39 6.52
C VAL A 81 -2.13 -7.80 5.35
N LEU A 82 -2.61 -6.82 4.57
CA LEU A 82 -3.41 -7.08 3.37
C LEU A 82 -2.63 -7.80 2.28
N ASN A 83 -1.33 -7.55 2.14
CA ASN A 83 -0.48 -8.28 1.20
C ASN A 83 -0.28 -9.74 1.63
N ILE A 84 -0.05 -10.01 2.91
CA ILE A 84 0.04 -11.38 3.44
C ILE A 84 -1.27 -12.12 3.19
N LEU A 85 -2.42 -11.48 3.47
CA LEU A 85 -3.74 -12.04 3.14
C LEU A 85 -3.89 -12.35 1.64
N ALA A 86 -3.49 -11.42 0.78
CA ALA A 86 -3.53 -11.64 -0.67
C ALA A 86 -2.70 -12.86 -1.07
N ARG A 87 -1.49 -13.02 -0.51
CA ARG A 87 -0.62 -14.19 -0.74
C ARG A 87 -1.23 -15.50 -0.24
N HIS A 88 -1.97 -15.49 0.88
CA HIS A 88 -2.66 -16.68 1.36
C HIS A 88 -3.81 -17.12 0.44
N ARG A 89 -4.40 -16.19 -0.33
CA ARG A 89 -5.44 -16.51 -1.33
C ARG A 89 -4.86 -16.99 -2.66
N GLU A 90 -3.56 -16.78 -2.91
CA GLU A 90 -2.97 -17.16 -4.18
C GLU A 90 -3.12 -18.68 -4.37
N PRO A 91 -3.65 -19.12 -5.53
CA PRO A 91 -3.70 -20.53 -5.85
C PRO A 91 -2.26 -21.08 -5.90
N PRO A 92 -2.07 -22.39 -5.67
CA PRO A 92 -0.76 -22.99 -5.84
C PRO A 92 -0.23 -22.66 -7.23
N PRO A 93 1.09 -22.40 -7.36
CA PRO A 93 1.68 -22.07 -8.64
C PRO A 93 1.34 -23.17 -9.65
N PRO A 94 1.01 -22.79 -10.91
CA PRO A 94 0.71 -23.78 -11.94
C PRO A 94 1.90 -24.73 -12.12
N LEU A 95 1.60 -25.98 -12.48
CA LEU A 95 2.62 -26.98 -12.74
C LEU A 95 3.62 -26.44 -13.77
N THR A 96 4.90 -26.56 -13.45
CA THR A 96 5.97 -26.22 -14.38
C THR A 96 5.92 -27.19 -15.56
N ILE A 97 5.51 -26.69 -16.72
CA ILE A 97 5.64 -27.44 -17.97
C ILE A 97 7.10 -27.41 -18.42
N THR A 98 7.62 -28.52 -18.90
CA THR A 98 8.91 -28.53 -19.59
C THR A 98 8.80 -27.61 -20.81
N THR A 99 9.64 -26.59 -20.87
CA THR A 99 9.70 -25.67 -22.01
C THR A 99 9.95 -26.49 -23.28
N PRO A 100 9.04 -26.48 -24.28
CA PRO A 100 9.24 -27.20 -25.53
C PRO A 100 10.50 -26.71 -26.23
N ASP A 101 11.21 -27.60 -26.94
CA ASP A 101 12.44 -27.25 -27.66
C ASP A 101 12.24 -26.12 -28.69
N ALA A 102 11.03 -26.01 -29.25
CA ALA A 102 10.65 -24.93 -30.16
C ALA A 102 10.66 -23.52 -29.51
N LEU A 103 10.63 -23.43 -28.18
CA LEU A 103 10.69 -22.17 -27.43
C LEU A 103 12.09 -21.86 -26.87
N LYS A 104 13.13 -22.58 -27.32
CA LYS A 104 14.52 -22.20 -27.02
C LYS A 104 14.84 -20.86 -27.68
N LEU A 105 15.21 -19.89 -26.86
CA LEU A 105 15.62 -18.58 -27.34
C LEU A 105 16.93 -18.73 -28.12
N ALA A 106 16.94 -18.26 -29.38
CA ALA A 106 18.18 -18.19 -30.17
C ALA A 106 19.15 -17.11 -29.65
N CYS A 107 18.63 -16.10 -28.95
CA CYS A 107 19.40 -15.03 -28.32
C CYS A 107 18.81 -14.77 -26.93
N GLU A 108 19.60 -15.02 -25.89
CA GLU A 108 19.16 -14.75 -24.52
C GLU A 108 19.19 -13.25 -24.23
N PRO A 109 18.17 -12.71 -23.54
CA PRO A 109 18.18 -11.31 -23.16
C PRO A 109 19.30 -11.05 -22.14
N ILE A 110 20.18 -10.12 -22.47
CA ILE A 110 21.19 -9.60 -21.54
C ILE A 110 20.52 -8.52 -20.69
N ALA A 111 20.58 -8.67 -19.37
CA ALA A 111 20.14 -7.65 -18.43
C ALA A 111 21.11 -6.45 -18.43
N ASP A 112 20.89 -5.50 -19.35
CA ASP A 112 21.67 -4.27 -19.45
C ASP A 112 20.91 -3.09 -18.83
N CYS A 113 21.13 -2.87 -17.52
CA CYS A 113 20.56 -1.74 -16.79
C CYS A 113 21.10 -0.37 -17.28
N ASN A 114 22.29 -0.32 -17.91
CA ASN A 114 22.86 0.94 -18.40
C ASN A 114 22.02 1.52 -19.55
N ARG A 115 21.48 0.63 -20.40
CA ARG A 115 20.54 1.02 -21.46
C ARG A 115 19.32 1.74 -20.89
N TYR A 116 18.75 1.24 -19.80
CA TYR A 116 17.62 1.88 -19.11
C TYR A 116 18.02 3.23 -18.49
N ASP A 117 19.16 3.30 -17.80
CA ASP A 117 19.64 4.52 -17.18
C ASP A 117 19.95 5.63 -18.19
N SER A 118 20.42 5.27 -19.39
CA SER A 118 20.65 6.24 -20.48
C SER A 118 19.34 6.90 -20.95
N LEU A 119 18.25 6.12 -21.07
CA LEU A 119 16.92 6.62 -21.43
C LEU A 119 16.33 7.53 -20.35
N ARG A 120 16.62 7.23 -19.08
CA ARG A 120 16.20 8.05 -17.93
C ARG A 120 16.95 9.38 -17.85
N ARG A 121 18.19 9.44 -18.37
CA ARG A 121 19.03 10.66 -18.37
C ARG A 121 18.72 11.62 -19.52
N THR A 122 18.15 11.14 -20.62
CA THR A 122 17.62 12.01 -21.68
C THR A 122 16.42 12.75 -21.10
N GLN A 123 16.57 14.05 -20.86
CA GLN A 123 15.51 14.92 -20.38
C GLN A 123 14.28 14.71 -21.27
N ASN A 124 13.29 13.96 -20.78
CA ASN A 124 11.96 13.99 -21.35
C ASN A 124 11.47 15.41 -21.05
N GLY A 125 11.73 16.31 -22.00
CA GLY A 125 11.40 17.71 -21.88
C GLY A 125 9.95 17.80 -21.42
N LYS A 126 9.69 18.48 -20.30
CA LYS A 126 8.35 18.96 -20.01
C LYS A 126 7.83 19.53 -21.31
N ILE A 127 6.75 18.95 -21.87
CA ILE A 127 6.02 19.58 -22.96
C ILE A 127 5.57 20.93 -22.39
N ARG A 128 6.36 21.97 -22.65
CA ARG A 128 6.01 23.34 -22.29
C ARG A 128 4.91 23.71 -23.26
N GLY A 129 3.67 23.47 -22.85
CA GLY A 129 2.50 24.01 -23.52
C GLY A 129 2.72 25.51 -23.67
N ASN A 130 2.69 25.98 -24.92
CA ASN A 130 2.83 27.38 -25.25
C ASN A 130 1.59 28.14 -24.75
N ARG A 131 1.62 28.55 -23.47
CA ARG A 131 0.59 29.43 -22.91
C ARG A 131 0.91 30.84 -23.37
N ARG A 132 0.21 31.26 -24.43
CA ARG A 132 0.05 32.68 -24.77
C ARG A 132 -0.60 33.35 -23.56
N ASP A 133 0.03 34.40 -23.04
CA ASP A 133 -0.63 35.63 -22.56
C ASP A 133 0.41 36.62 -21.97
N GLY A 134 0.47 37.80 -22.61
CA GLY A 134 0.74 39.11 -22.01
C GLY A 134 2.13 39.42 -21.43
N LYS A 135 2.82 40.41 -22.01
CA LYS A 135 3.94 41.12 -21.37
C LYS A 135 3.46 41.88 -20.12
N ALA A 136 4.14 41.69 -19.00
CA ALA A 136 4.15 42.65 -17.90
C ALA A 136 5.61 43.07 -17.66
N GLU A 137 5.96 44.28 -18.10
CA GLU A 137 7.19 44.97 -17.70
C GLU A 137 7.10 45.37 -16.22
N ALA A 138 8.18 45.15 -15.48
CA ALA A 138 8.45 45.87 -14.24
C ALA A 138 9.91 46.35 -14.29
N LEU A 139 10.06 47.64 -14.58
CA LEU A 139 11.28 48.41 -14.40
C LEU A 139 11.81 48.22 -12.97
N ARG A 140 13.07 47.82 -12.83
CA ARG A 140 13.87 48.15 -11.64
C ARG A 140 15.16 48.83 -12.08
N ASN A 141 15.14 50.14 -11.88
CA ASN A 141 16.31 50.98 -11.77
C ASN A 141 16.94 50.80 -10.38
N GLU A 142 18.07 51.47 -10.15
CA GLU A 142 18.97 51.49 -8.97
C GLU A 142 20.20 50.59 -9.20
N GLY A 143 21.35 51.09 -9.65
CA GLY A 143 22.05 52.30 -9.21
C GLY A 143 23.01 51.89 -8.09
N ARG A 144 24.23 51.45 -8.42
CA ARG A 144 25.48 52.24 -8.44
C ARG A 144 26.33 51.92 -7.21
N LEU A 145 27.50 51.31 -7.48
CA LEU A 145 28.76 51.27 -6.72
C LEU A 145 28.69 50.96 -5.22
#